data_AF-A0A5B2TBP1-F1
#
_entry.id   AF-A0A5B2TBP1-F1
#
_cell.length_a   1.000
_cell.length_b   1.000
_cell.length_c   1.000
_cell.angle_alpha   90.00
_cell.angle_beta   90.00
_cell.angle_gamma   90.00
#
_symmetry.space_group_name_H-M   'P 1'
#
loop_
_entity.id
_entity.type
_entity.pdbx_description
1 polymer ?
#
loop_
_entity_poly.entity_id
_entity_poly.type
_entity_poly.pdbx_seq_one_letter_code
_entity_poly.pdbx_strand_id
1 'polypeptide(L)' 'MDADLLQSLPPGRDRRLARGEMLFRAGDSALGLVLVHEGVLELARTSPEGRRLVLHRAGAGDTFAEASLFESHL' A
#
# COMPACT_ATOMS: atom_id res chain seq x y z
N MET A 1 1.70 -14.12 7.19
CA MET A 1 3.15 -13.85 6.99
C MET A 1 3.87 -14.24 8.26
N ASP A 2 5.04 -14.89 8.15
CA ASP A 2 5.78 -15.35 9.33
C ASP A 2 6.38 -14.14 10.07
N ALA A 3 6.14 -14.02 11.36
CA ALA A 3 6.55 -12.85 12.14
C ALA A 3 8.08 -12.66 12.15
N ASP A 4 8.81 -13.76 12.00
CA ASP A 4 10.26 -13.78 11.96
C ASP A 4 10.82 -13.17 10.66
N LEU A 5 10.09 -13.24 9.55
CA LEU A 5 10.51 -12.61 8.30
C LEU A 5 10.51 -11.08 8.42
N LEU A 6 9.54 -10.50 9.13
CA LEU A 6 9.47 -9.06 9.37
C LEU A 6 10.69 -8.53 10.14
N GLN A 7 11.26 -9.35 11.03
CA GLN A 7 12.45 -8.99 11.81
C GLN A 7 13.71 -8.91 10.95
N SER A 8 13.72 -9.54 9.77
CA SER A 8 14.83 -9.50 8.82
C SER A 8 14.80 -8.29 7.89
N LEU A 9 13.69 -7.56 7.83
CA LEU A 9 13.56 -6.38 6.98
C LEU A 9 14.32 -5.19 7.61
N PRO A 10 14.87 -4.29 6.78
CA PRO A 10 15.43 -3.04 7.28
C PRO A 10 14.35 -2.24 8.03
N PRO A 11 14.74 -1.35 8.96
CA PRO A 11 13.80 -0.54 9.72
C PRO A 11 12.82 0.19 8.80
N GLY A 12 11.53 -0.07 9.00
CA GLY A 12 10.46 0.67 8.34
C GLY A 12 10.24 2.04 8.96
N ARG A 13 9.36 2.83 8.35
CA ARG A 13 8.86 4.08 8.92
C ARG A 13 7.35 3.95 9.15
N ASP A 14 6.95 4.10 10.41
CA ASP A 14 5.53 4.13 10.76
C ASP A 14 4.84 5.33 10.13
N ARG A 15 3.64 5.08 9.58
CA ARG A 15 2.77 6.12 9.06
C ARG A 15 1.34 5.85 9.51
N ARG A 16 0.76 6.82 10.23
CA ARG A 16 -0.67 6.82 10.58
C ARG A 16 -1.44 7.60 9.53
N LEU A 17 -2.60 7.08 9.17
CA LEU A 17 -3.51 7.71 8.22
C LEU A 17 -4.88 7.86 8.87
N ALA A 18 -5.54 8.99 8.62
CA ALA A 18 -6.95 9.13 8.92
C ALA A 18 -7.80 8.36 7.90
N ARG A 19 -9.06 8.05 8.26
CA ARG A 19 -10.00 7.44 7.32
C ARG A 19 -10.18 8.35 6.10
N GLY A 20 -9.93 7.81 4.91
CA GLY A 20 -10.04 8.54 3.65
C GLY A 20 -8.77 9.34 3.29
N GLU A 21 -7.73 9.30 4.10
CA GLU A 21 -6.42 9.85 3.74
C GLU A 21 -5.71 8.92 2.75
N MET A 22 -5.08 9.51 1.74
CA MET A 22 -4.36 8.76 0.70
C MET A 22 -2.94 8.47 1.15
N LEU A 23 -2.56 7.18 1.14
CA LEU A 23 -1.17 6.77 1.36
C LEU A 23 -0.26 7.22 0.20
N PHE A 24 -0.70 6.98 -1.04
CA PHE A 24 -0.06 7.38 -2.30
C PHE A 24 -1.09 7.52 -3.44
N ARG A 25 -0.63 8.04 -4.58
CA ARG A 25 -1.35 8.15 -5.85
C ARG A 25 -0.52 7.55 -6.99
N ALA A 26 -1.20 7.24 -8.10
CA ALA A 26 -0.51 6.87 -9.33
C ALA A 26 0.43 8.00 -9.77
N GLY A 27 1.67 7.66 -10.09
CA GLY A 27 2.72 8.62 -10.44
C GLY A 27 3.55 9.15 -9.27
N ASP A 28 3.16 8.87 -8.02
CA ASP A 28 4.04 9.13 -6.87
C ASP A 28 5.27 8.21 -6.92
N SER A 29 6.37 8.61 -6.28
CA SER A 29 7.51 7.72 -6.10
C SER A 29 7.11 6.45 -5.36
N ALA A 30 7.65 5.30 -5.80
CA ALA A 30 7.39 4.02 -5.17
C ALA A 30 7.72 4.07 -3.67
N LEU A 31 6.77 3.63 -2.84
CA LEU A 31 6.91 3.66 -1.38
C LEU A 31 7.78 2.53 -0.83
N GLY A 32 7.95 1.45 -1.60
CA GLY A 32 8.50 0.21 -1.09
C GLY A 32 7.43 -0.79 -0.67
N LEU A 33 7.85 -1.81 0.10
CA LEU A 33 6.95 -2.76 0.75
C LEU A 33 6.22 -2.06 1.91
N VAL A 34 4.88 -2.08 1.88
CA VAL A 34 4.06 -1.56 2.98
C VAL A 34 3.49 -2.74 3.75
N LEU A 35 3.56 -2.68 5.09
CA LEU A 35 2.86 -3.58 5.99
C LEU A 35 1.72 -2.83 6.65
N VAL A 36 0.51 -3.38 6.62
CA VAL A 36 -0.61 -2.83 7.39
C VAL A 36 -0.52 -3.38 8.80
N HIS A 37 -0.21 -2.51 9.77
CA HIS A 37 -0.20 -2.90 11.19
C HIS A 37 -1.63 -3.00 11.75
N GLU A 38 -2.46 -2.00 11.47
CA GLU A 38 -3.83 -1.89 11.95
C GLU A 38 -4.71 -1.20 10.90
N GLY A 39 -6.00 -1.53 10.89
CA GLY A 39 -6.98 -0.96 9.95
C GLY A 39 -7.00 -1.66 8.59
N VAL A 40 -7.46 -0.94 7.57
CA VAL A 40 -7.63 -1.44 6.19
C VAL A 40 -7.18 -0.38 5.19
N LEU A 41 -6.37 -0.79 4.21
CA LEU A 41 -6.03 -0.01 3.02
C LEU A 41 -6.79 -0.55 1.80
N GLU A 42 -7.25 0.36 0.94
CA GLU A 42 -7.87 0.01 -0.34
C GLU A 42 -7.04 0.59 -1.49
N LEU A 43 -6.62 -0.27 -2.41
CA LEU A 43 -6.11 0.18 -3.70
C LEU A 43 -7.32 0.36 -4.61
N ALA A 44 -7.51 1.57 -5.13
CA ALA A 44 -8.58 1.84 -6.06
C ALA A 44 -8.07 2.64 -7.26
N ARG A 45 -8.68 2.38 -8.42
CA ARG A 45 -8.60 3.28 -9.58
C ARG A 45 -9.88 4.09 -9.66
N THR A 46 -9.74 5.34 -10.03
CA THR A 46 -10.87 6.23 -10.32
C THR A 46 -10.84 6.55 -11.80
N SER A 47 -11.95 6.30 -12.51
CA SER A 47 -12.07 6.66 -13.92
C SER A 47 -12.16 8.19 -14.10
N PRO A 48 -11.93 8.72 -15.31
CA PRO A 48 -12.12 10.15 -15.59
C PRO A 48 -13.52 10.67 -15.24
N GLU A 49 -14.54 9.80 -15.29
CA GLU A 49 -15.93 10.09 -14.94
C GLU A 49 -16.21 9.96 -13.42
N GLY A 50 -15.17 9.73 -12.61
CA GLY A 50 -15.27 9.64 -11.15
C GLY A 50 -15.68 8.27 -10.61
N ARG A 51 -15.78 7.23 -11.46
CA ARG A 51 -16.15 5.88 -11.00
C ARG A 51 -14.98 5.23 -10.27
N ARG A 52 -15.19 4.82 -9.03
CA ARG A 52 -14.18 4.16 -8.20
C ARG A 52 -14.29 2.63 -8.33
N LEU A 53 -13.18 1.99 -8.69
CA LEU A 53 -13.02 0.54 -8.73
C LEU A 53 -11.96 0.13 -7.69
N VAL A 54 -12.36 -0.65 -6.68
CA VAL A 54 -11.43 -1.24 -5.71
C VAL A 54 -10.75 -2.45 -6.34
N LEU A 55 -9.43 -2.41 -6.44
CA LEU A 55 -8.60 -3.46 -7.01
C LEU A 55 -8.10 -4.44 -5.94
N HIS A 56 -7.81 -3.93 -4.75
CA HIS A 56 -7.27 -4.73 -3.65
C HIS A 56 -7.61 -4.11 -2.31
N ARG A 57 -7.76 -4.95 -1.28
CA ARG A 57 -7.90 -4.56 0.12
C ARG A 57 -6.89 -5.33 0.94
N ALA A 58 -6.11 -4.63 1.77
CA ALA A 58 -5.16 -5.23 2.71
C ALA A 58 -5.56 -4.84 4.14
N GLY A 59 -5.64 -5.83 5.03
CA GLY A 59 -5.91 -5.66 6.45
C GLY A 59 -4.65 -5.86 7.30
N ALA A 60 -4.81 -5.82 8.62
CA ALA A 60 -3.70 -6.02 9.55
C ALA A 60 -2.92 -7.32 9.27
N GLY A 61 -1.60 -7.21 9.15
CA GLY A 61 -0.68 -8.31 8.83
C GLY A 61 -0.46 -8.54 7.33
N ASP A 62 -1.25 -7.91 6.46
CA ASP A 62 -1.08 -7.99 5.01
C ASP A 62 -0.07 -6.96 4.51
N THR A 63 0.62 -7.33 3.44
CA THR A 63 1.47 -6.42 2.69
C THR A 63 0.67 -5.69 1.61
N PHE A 64 1.19 -4.55 1.16
CA PHE A 64 0.55 -3.69 0.18
C PHE A 64 1.58 -2.94 -0.67
N ALA A 65 1.16 -2.47 -1.85
CA ALA A 65 1.94 -1.68 -2.80
C ALA A 65 3.20 -2.36 -3.37
N GLU A 66 3.35 -3.67 -3.24
CA GLU A 66 4.50 -4.44 -3.74
C GLU A 66 4.64 -4.35 -5.26
N ALA A 67 3.53 -4.25 -5.98
CA ALA A 67 3.55 -4.07 -7.42
C ALA A 67 4.30 -2.80 -7.85
N SER A 68 4.31 -1.74 -7.01
CA SER A 68 5.05 -0.50 -7.29
C SER A 68 6.57 -0.69 -7.26
N LEU A 69 7.08 -1.76 -6.63
CA LEU A 69 8.50 -2.11 -6.65
C LEU A 69 8.95 -2.64 -8.01
N PHE A 70 8.03 -3.23 -8.76
CA PHE A 70 8.31 -3.89 -10.04
C PHE A 70 7.86 -3.06 -11.24
N GLU A 71 7.36 -1.84 -11.01
CA GLU A 71 6.97 -0.93 -12.07
C GLU A 71 8.22 -0.29 -12.70
N SER A 72 8.77 -0.98 -13.70
CA SER A 72 9.76 -0.41 -14.60
C SER A 72 9.11 0.72 -15.37
N HIS A 73 9.70 1.92 -15.36
CA HIS A 73 9.34 2.96 -16.32
C HIS A 73 9.60 2.37 -17.73
N LEU A 74 8.54 1.98 -18.44
CA LEU A 74 8.54 1.76 -19.88
C LEU A 74 7.85 2.94 -20.55
#